data_AF-A0A2N5AJZ0-F1
#
_entry.id   AF-A0A2N5AJZ0-F1
#
_cell.length_a   1.000
_cell.length_b   1.000
_cell.length_c   1.000
_cell.angle_alpha   90.00
_cell.angle_beta   90.00
_cell.angle_gamma   90.00
#
_symmetry.space_group_name_H-M   'P 1'
#
loop_
_entity.id
_entity.type
_entity.pdbx_description
1 polymer ?
#
loop_
_entity_poly.entity_id
_entity_poly.type
_entity_poly.pdbx_seq_one_letter_code
_entity_poly.pdbx_strand_id
1 'polypeptide(L)'
;PGEAATILNRYTFTNKEDGNGWDLLAQAEGALGNRDQELAARAESMALVGQLEQAISLLSSASSQVKLGSLQQARYDARIDQLRDLQARFRPYQKM
;
A
#
# COMPACT_ATOMS: atom_id res chain seq x y z
N PRO A 1 -7.56 13.38 -13.42
CA PRO A 1 -6.98 12.37 -12.48
C PRO A 1 -5.71 12.86 -11.75
N GLY A 2 -4.84 13.67 -12.38
CA GLY A 2 -3.60 14.17 -11.74
C GLY A 2 -3.80 15.04 -10.49
N GLU A 3 -4.79 15.95 -10.51
CA GLU A 3 -5.13 16.76 -9.32
C GLU A 3 -5.69 15.91 -8.18
N ALA A 4 -6.51 14.90 -8.51
CA ALA A 4 -7.06 13.96 -7.54
C ALA A 4 -5.94 13.18 -6.84
N ALA A 5 -4.98 12.63 -7.58
CA ALA A 5 -3.83 11.93 -7.03
C ALA A 5 -3.02 12.84 -6.07
N THR A 6 -2.84 14.11 -6.40
CA THR A 6 -2.10 15.05 -5.53
C THR A 6 -2.81 15.29 -4.19
N ILE A 7 -4.13 15.50 -4.21
CA ILE A 7 -4.94 15.68 -3.00
C ILE A 7 -4.94 14.38 -2.18
N LEU A 8 -5.17 13.25 -2.84
CA LEU A 8 -5.28 11.94 -2.20
C LEU A 8 -3.97 11.50 -1.56
N ASN A 9 -2.82 11.74 -2.20
CA ASN A 9 -1.50 11.48 -1.61
C ASN A 9 -1.29 12.22 -0.27
N ARG A 10 -1.75 13.47 -0.18
CA ARG A 10 -1.72 14.23 1.09
C ARG A 10 -2.74 13.68 2.08
N TYR A 11 -3.94 13.38 1.61
CA TYR A 11 -5.04 12.90 2.44
C TYR A 11 -4.71 11.57 3.11
N THR A 12 -4.22 10.58 2.37
CA THR A 12 -3.88 9.24 2.88
C THR A 12 -2.66 9.27 3.80
N PHE A 13 -1.74 10.21 3.60
CA PHE A 13 -0.64 10.44 4.54
C PHE A 13 -1.14 10.93 5.91
N THR A 14 -2.12 11.82 5.95
CA THR A 14 -2.70 12.34 7.20
C THR A 14 -3.74 11.39 7.80
N ASN A 15 -4.54 10.73 6.97
CA ASN A 15 -5.68 9.89 7.35
C ASN A 15 -5.44 8.43 6.94
N LYS A 16 -4.33 7.86 7.43
CA LYS A 16 -3.86 6.51 7.06
C LYS A 16 -4.84 5.37 7.36
N GLU A 17 -5.81 5.60 8.25
CA GLU A 17 -6.81 4.60 8.69
C GLU A 17 -8.11 4.67 7.88
N ASP A 18 -8.26 5.66 6.99
CA ASP A 18 -9.42 5.76 6.11
C ASP A 18 -9.23 4.97 4.81
N GLY A 19 -9.89 3.80 4.73
CA GLY A 19 -9.87 2.95 3.55
C GLY A 19 -10.40 3.63 2.28
N ASN A 20 -11.36 4.56 2.40
CA ASN A 20 -11.92 5.26 1.24
C ASN A 20 -10.86 6.10 0.53
N GLY A 21 -9.97 6.73 1.32
CA GLY A 21 -8.86 7.51 0.77
C GLY A 21 -7.91 6.66 -0.07
N TRP A 22 -7.60 5.45 0.42
CA TRP A 22 -6.74 4.50 -0.29
C TRP A 22 -7.38 3.93 -1.55
N ASP A 23 -8.67 3.58 -1.50
CA ASP A 23 -9.40 3.07 -2.66
C ASP A 23 -9.55 4.13 -3.77
N LEU A 24 -9.77 5.39 -3.39
CA LEU A 24 -9.80 6.51 -4.34
C LEU A 24 -8.40 6.79 -4.92
N LEU A 25 -7.35 6.71 -4.09
CA LEU A 25 -5.97 6.88 -4.55
C LEU A 25 -5.60 5.79 -5.56
N ALA A 26 -5.94 4.52 -5.29
CA ALA A 26 -5.71 3.43 -6.22
C ALA A 26 -6.39 3.66 -7.58
N GLN A 27 -7.65 4.13 -7.58
CA GLN A 27 -8.36 4.47 -8.81
C GLN A 27 -7.70 5.62 -9.57
N ALA A 28 -7.26 6.68 -8.86
CA ALA A 28 -6.60 7.82 -9.45
C ALA A 28 -5.25 7.43 -10.09
N GLU A 29 -4.42 6.65 -9.39
CA GLU A 29 -3.12 6.19 -9.89
C GLU A 29 -3.28 5.18 -11.04
N GLY A 30 -4.27 4.30 -10.97
CA GLY A 30 -4.62 3.39 -12.08
C GLY A 30 -5.05 4.16 -13.34
N ALA A 31 -5.85 5.22 -13.20
CA ALA A 31 -6.23 6.09 -14.31
C ALA A 31 -5.05 6.90 -14.90
N LEU A 32 -3.97 7.08 -14.14
CA LEU A 32 -2.73 7.73 -14.58
C LEU A 32 -1.71 6.74 -15.15
N GLY A 33 -1.94 5.43 -15.05
CA GLY A 33 -0.98 4.40 -15.47
C GLY A 33 0.17 4.17 -14.48
N ASN A 34 0.10 4.74 -13.27
CA ASN A 34 1.11 4.60 -12.22
C ASN A 34 0.90 3.28 -11.47
N ARG A 35 1.25 2.17 -12.13
CA ARG A 35 0.87 0.83 -11.67
C ARG A 35 1.43 0.45 -10.30
N ASP A 36 2.66 0.84 -10.00
CA ASP A 36 3.30 0.56 -8.71
C ASP A 36 2.58 1.30 -7.57
N GLN A 37 2.17 2.55 -7.80
CA GLN A 37 1.45 3.37 -6.82
C GLN A 37 0.00 2.87 -6.63
N GLU A 38 -0.65 2.41 -7.71
CA GLU A 38 -1.94 1.73 -7.61
C GLU A 38 -1.83 0.48 -6.73
N LEU A 39 -0.83 -0.37 -6.97
CA LEU A 39 -0.61 -1.58 -6.19
C LEU A 39 -0.34 -1.27 -4.71
N ALA A 40 0.46 -0.24 -4.43
CA ALA A 40 0.71 0.20 -3.07
C ALA A 40 -0.56 0.72 -2.38
N ALA A 41 -1.37 1.55 -3.03
CA ALA A 41 -2.62 2.04 -2.46
C ALA A 41 -3.63 0.90 -2.20
N ARG A 42 -3.75 -0.07 -3.12
CA ARG A 42 -4.57 -1.28 -2.89
C ARG A 42 -4.06 -2.12 -1.72
N ALA A 43 -2.74 -2.22 -1.56
CA ALA A 43 -2.15 -2.94 -0.44
C ALA A 43 -2.50 -2.31 0.91
N GLU A 44 -2.53 -0.98 0.99
CA GLU A 44 -2.95 -0.28 2.22
C GLU A 44 -4.41 -0.56 2.57
N SER A 45 -5.31 -0.54 1.58
CA SER A 45 -6.71 -0.93 1.76
C SER A 45 -6.84 -2.37 2.30
N MET A 46 -6.08 -3.33 1.73
CA MET A 46 -6.02 -4.71 2.21
C MET A 46 -5.45 -4.82 3.64
N ALA A 47 -4.43 -4.02 3.97
CA ALA A 47 -3.84 -4.02 5.29
C ALA A 47 -4.84 -3.55 6.35
N LEU A 48 -5.67 -2.53 6.04
CA LEU A 48 -6.68 -2.00 6.95
C LEU A 48 -7.78 -3.03 7.29
N VAL A 49 -8.14 -3.89 6.33
CA VAL A 49 -9.11 -4.98 6.56
C VAL A 49 -8.47 -6.26 7.11
N GLY A 50 -7.19 -6.22 7.48
CA GLY A 50 -6.47 -7.35 8.08
C GLY A 50 -5.97 -8.41 7.09
N GLN A 51 -6.07 -8.17 5.79
CA GLN A 51 -5.57 -9.06 4.73
C GLN A 51 -4.06 -8.85 4.51
N LEU A 52 -3.27 -9.06 5.57
CA LEU A 52 -1.84 -8.71 5.60
C LEU A 52 -1.01 -9.45 4.54
N GLU A 53 -1.28 -10.72 4.27
CA GLU A 53 -0.56 -11.49 3.25
C GLU A 53 -0.77 -10.94 1.83
N GLN A 54 -2.01 -10.57 1.52
CA GLN A 54 -2.35 -10.00 0.21
C GLN A 54 -1.74 -8.61 0.05
N ALA A 55 -1.78 -7.78 1.12
CA ALA A 55 -1.11 -6.49 1.14
C ALA A 55 0.40 -6.61 0.90
N ILE A 56 1.07 -7.55 1.57
CA ILE A 56 2.51 -7.82 1.37
C ILE A 56 2.79 -8.24 -0.07
N SER A 57 1.96 -9.09 -0.67
CA SER A 57 2.14 -9.54 -2.07
C SER A 57 2.02 -8.39 -3.06
N LEU A 58 1.04 -7.50 -2.87
CA LEU A 58 0.87 -6.30 -3.71
C LEU A 58 2.04 -5.32 -3.58
N LEU A 59 2.49 -5.03 -2.35
CA LEU A 59 3.67 -4.16 -2.14
C LEU A 59 4.94 -4.78 -2.71
N SER A 60 5.11 -6.10 -2.63
CA SER A 60 6.25 -6.79 -3.23
C SER A 60 6.23 -6.66 -4.75
N SER A 61 5.04 -6.75 -5.35
CA SER A 61 4.86 -6.52 -6.79
C SER A 61 5.16 -5.08 -7.18
N ALA A 62 4.74 -4.09 -6.36
CA ALA A 62 5.07 -2.68 -6.56
C ALA A 62 6.58 -2.41 -6.45
N SER A 63 7.26 -2.97 -5.44
CA SER A 63 8.71 -2.86 -5.24
C SER A 63 9.51 -3.42 -6.43
N SER A 64 9.04 -4.51 -7.03
CA SER A 64 9.71 -5.09 -8.22
C SER A 64 9.58 -4.25 -9.50
N GLN A 65 8.62 -3.32 -9.57
CA GLN A 65 8.36 -2.49 -10.76
C GLN A 65 9.14 -1.17 -10.76
N VAL A 66 9.66 -0.76 -9.60
CA VAL A 66 10.44 0.48 -9.47
C VAL A 66 11.93 0.22 -9.62
N LYS A 67 12.70 1.27 -9.90
CA LYS A 67 14.15 1.15 -10.08
C LYS A 67 14.82 0.63 -8.80
N LEU A 68 15.67 -0.38 -8.96
CA LEU A 68 16.51 -0.92 -7.88
C LEU A 68 17.37 0.18 -7.24
N GLY A 69 17.35 0.26 -5.91
CA GLY A 69 18.04 1.28 -5.11
C GLY A 69 17.34 2.65 -5.09
N SER A 70 16.13 2.76 -5.64
CA SER A 70 15.36 4.00 -5.57
C SER A 70 14.76 4.22 -4.17
N LEU A 71 14.52 5.48 -3.82
CA LEU A 71 13.81 5.84 -2.60
C LEU A 71 12.40 5.21 -2.55
N GLN A 72 11.75 5.06 -3.70
CA GLN A 72 10.43 4.46 -3.79
C GLN A 72 10.45 2.97 -3.44
N GLN A 73 11.45 2.25 -3.95
CA GLN A 73 11.67 0.85 -3.57
C GLN A 73 11.88 0.72 -2.06
N ALA A 74 12.76 1.54 -1.49
CA ALA A 74 13.05 1.52 -0.05
C ALA A 74 11.80 1.80 0.81
N ARG A 75 10.87 2.64 0.32
CA ARG A 75 9.58 2.89 0.99
C ARG A 75 8.68 1.66 0.96
N TYR A 76 8.55 0.99 -0.18
CA TYR A 76 7.75 -0.23 -0.29
C TYR A 76 8.32 -1.35 0.57
N ASP A 77 9.65 -1.54 0.54
CA ASP A 77 10.32 -2.55 1.35
C ASP A 77 10.15 -2.29 2.85
N ALA A 78 10.34 -1.05 3.31
CA ALA A 78 10.09 -0.69 4.71
C ALA A 78 8.63 -0.93 5.14
N ARG A 79 7.67 -0.72 4.24
CA ARG A 79 6.26 -0.99 4.52
C ARG A 79 5.97 -2.50 4.58
N ILE A 80 6.58 -3.29 3.71
CA ILE A 80 6.52 -4.77 3.77
C ILE A 80 7.01 -5.27 5.12
N ASP A 81 8.13 -4.75 5.61
CA ASP A 81 8.69 -5.13 6.91
C ASP A 81 7.71 -4.80 8.06
N GLN A 82 7.10 -3.61 8.04
CA GLN A 82 6.07 -3.24 9.03
C GLN A 82 4.88 -4.20 9.02
N LEU A 83 4.39 -4.61 7.84
CA LEU A 83 3.27 -5.53 7.73
C LEU A 83 3.64 -6.95 8.17
N ARG A 84 4.88 -7.39 7.93
CA ARG A 84 5.39 -8.68 8.41
C ARG A 84 5.50 -8.72 9.93
N ASP A 85 6.00 -7.66 10.54
CA ASP A 85 6.04 -7.52 12.00
C ASP A 85 4.63 -7.54 12.59
N LEU A 86 3.68 -6.86 11.94
CA LEU A 86 2.28 -6.86 12.33
C LEU A 86 1.67 -8.26 12.22
N GLN A 87 1.93 -8.98 11.12
CA GLN A 87 1.48 -10.35 10.92
C GLN A 87 2.04 -11.29 12.00
N ALA A 88 3.33 -11.16 12.34
CA ALA A 88 3.96 -11.95 13.39
C ALA A 88 3.30 -11.72 14.76
N ARG A 89 2.93 -10.47 15.08
CA ARG A 89 2.19 -10.12 16.31
C ARG A 89 0.78 -10.69 16.32
N PHE A 90 0.11 -10.77 15.16
CA PHE A 90 -1.25 -11.30 15.07
C PHE A 90 -1.35 -12.82 14.92
N ARG A 91 -0.25 -13.49 14.53
CA ARG A 91 -0.19 -14.95 14.34
C ARG A 91 -0.77 -15.76 15.52
N PRO A 92 -0.55 -15.42 16.81
CA PRO A 92 -1.14 -16.16 17.92
C PRO A 92 -2.68 -16.07 18.00
N TYR A 93 -3.28 -15.06 17.37
CA TYR A 93 -4.73 -14.81 17.40
C TYR A 93 -5.45 -15.30 16.16
N GLN A 94 -4.72 -15.72 15.12
CA GLN A 94 -5.28 -16.44 13.99
C GLN A 94 -5.64 -17.85 14.47
N LYS A 95 -6.88 -18.02 14.94
CA LYS A 95 -7.41 -19.33 15.34
C LYS A 95 -7.25 -20.30 14.17
N MET A 96 -6.66 -21.47 14.46
CA MET A 96 -6.71 -22.66 13.58
C MET A 96 -8.15 -23.04 13.25
#